data_AF-A0A9X8E2S5-F1
#
_entry.id   AF-A0A9X8E2S5-F1
#
_cell.length_a   1.000
_cell.length_b   1.000
_cell.length_c   1.000
_cell.angle_alpha   90.00
_cell.angle_beta   90.00
_cell.angle_gamma   90.00
#
_symmetry.space_group_name_H-M   'P 1'
#
loop_
_entity.id
_entity.type
_entity.pdbx_description
1 polymer ?
#
loop_
_entity_poly.entity_id
_entity_poly.type
_entity_poly.pdbx_seq_one_letter_code
_entity_poly.pdbx_strand_id
1 'polypeptide(L)'
;MKLLAALVHAAAAASQVEVDRLAVVFDSLAPLDTGDKGSPISKARSVAVQFPSFPASQVRRSTAGWTLEYVNFTLGTLDIPKDGSLWLQPKFFLLGLPHCTKSDALKRIPIETIAKRVTFQVFPPSPIVLDPTTTYWFTVHSNGETKDKLPIWLDGTKTFSAENDPRKEVLVAYTESEGGNWGVAVPVENRLVPSLQVYAS
;
A
#
# COMPACT_ATOMS: atom_id res chain seq x y z
N MET A 1 -17.05 24.44 -51.05
CA MET A 1 -16.95 23.13 -50.36
C MET A 1 -15.51 22.66 -50.42
N LYS A 2 -15.08 21.86 -49.43
CA LYS A 2 -13.75 21.24 -49.24
C LYS A 2 -12.73 22.16 -48.56
N LEU A 3 -11.94 21.77 -47.57
CA LEU A 3 -11.90 20.65 -46.61
C LEU A 3 -10.79 21.06 -45.63
N LEU A 4 -11.04 20.94 -44.33
CA LEU A 4 -10.01 21.07 -43.29
C LEU A 4 -9.09 19.84 -43.26
N ALA A 5 -7.93 20.03 -42.62
CA ALA A 5 -6.93 19.05 -42.19
C ALA A 5 -5.77 18.78 -43.18
N ALA A 6 -4.55 19.08 -42.76
CA ALA A 6 -3.75 18.16 -41.96
C ALA A 6 -2.38 18.79 -41.65
N LEU A 7 -2.14 19.11 -40.37
CA LEU A 7 -0.78 19.32 -39.86
C LEU A 7 -0.14 17.94 -39.73
N VAL A 8 0.79 17.64 -40.63
CA VAL A 8 1.56 16.39 -40.63
C VAL A 8 2.40 16.34 -39.35
N HIS A 9 2.04 15.43 -38.45
CA HIS A 9 2.90 15.03 -37.34
C HIS A 9 4.11 14.31 -37.94
N ALA A 10 5.30 14.90 -37.76
CA ALA A 10 6.55 14.21 -38.01
C ALA A 10 6.66 13.03 -37.04
N ALA A 11 6.76 11.83 -37.59
CA ALA A 11 7.02 10.59 -36.85
C ALA A 11 8.51 10.24 -36.92
N ALA A 12 8.91 9.46 -35.91
CA ALA A 12 10.07 8.58 -35.84
C ALA A 12 11.42 9.17 -35.37
N ALA A 13 11.69 8.99 -34.08
CA ALA A 13 12.68 8.00 -33.62
C ALA A 13 12.51 7.78 -32.11
N ALA A 14 11.47 7.03 -31.70
CA ALA A 14 11.46 6.45 -30.37
C ALA A 14 12.43 5.27 -30.40
N SER A 15 13.62 5.49 -29.84
CA SER A 15 14.55 4.42 -29.50
C SER A 15 13.79 3.35 -28.70
N GLN A 16 13.85 2.10 -29.17
CA GLN A 16 13.30 0.92 -28.48
C GLN A 16 14.14 0.55 -27.25
N VAL A 17 14.34 1.49 -26.33
CA VAL A 17 15.09 1.29 -25.08
C VAL A 17 14.32 1.97 -23.95
N GLU A 18 13.87 1.16 -22.98
CA GLU A 18 13.13 1.51 -21.75
C GLU A 18 11.63 1.86 -21.90
N VAL A 19 10.78 0.86 -22.16
CA VAL A 19 9.33 0.93 -21.90
C VAL A 19 8.88 -0.11 -20.85
N ASP A 20 9.80 -0.79 -20.15
CA ASP A 20 9.42 -1.97 -19.34
C ASP A 20 10.24 -2.13 -18.04
N ARG A 21 10.09 -1.22 -17.07
CA ARG A 21 10.71 -1.39 -15.74
C ARG A 21 9.77 -1.33 -14.55
N LEU A 22 8.53 -0.87 -14.70
CA LEU A 22 7.60 -0.85 -13.57
C LEU A 22 7.03 -2.26 -13.33
N ALA A 23 7.40 -2.91 -12.23
CA ALA A 23 6.85 -4.21 -11.83
C ALA A 23 6.07 -4.13 -10.52
N VAL A 24 5.06 -5.00 -10.42
CA VAL A 24 4.34 -5.26 -9.16
C VAL A 24 5.16 -6.26 -8.35
N VAL A 25 5.81 -5.78 -7.29
CA VAL A 25 6.67 -6.60 -6.42
C VAL A 25 5.90 -7.24 -5.26
N PHE A 26 4.75 -6.67 -4.90
CA PHE A 26 3.81 -7.27 -3.97
C PHE A 26 2.37 -6.91 -4.35
N ASP A 27 1.46 -7.87 -4.21
CA ASP A 27 0.03 -7.70 -4.47
C ASP A 27 -0.79 -8.63 -3.57
N SER A 28 -1.64 -8.04 -2.71
CA SER A 28 -2.65 -8.76 -1.92
C SER A 28 -4.02 -8.82 -2.60
N LEU A 29 -4.12 -8.36 -3.86
CA LEU A 29 -5.31 -8.19 -4.68
C LEU A 29 -6.30 -7.16 -4.14
N ALA A 30 -7.17 -6.68 -5.03
CA ALA A 30 -8.23 -5.73 -4.69
C ALA A 30 -9.28 -6.37 -3.74
N PRO A 31 -9.94 -5.57 -2.89
CA PRO A 31 -11.07 -6.02 -2.07
C PRO A 31 -12.27 -6.46 -2.91
N LEU A 32 -13.08 -7.39 -2.37
CA LEU A 32 -14.34 -7.85 -3.00
C LEU A 32 -15.39 -6.74 -3.08
N ASP A 33 -16.20 -6.78 -4.13
CA ASP A 33 -17.37 -5.90 -4.35
C ASP A 33 -18.42 -5.90 -3.24
N THR A 34 -18.49 -6.98 -2.47
CA THR A 34 -19.50 -7.18 -1.44
C THR A 34 -18.89 -7.70 -0.14
N GLY A 35 -19.34 -7.15 1.00
CA GLY A 35 -18.91 -7.56 2.34
C GLY A 35 -17.61 -6.88 2.74
N ASP A 36 -17.74 -5.68 3.31
CA ASP A 36 -16.58 -4.88 3.71
C ASP A 36 -15.94 -5.50 4.97
N LYS A 37 -14.94 -6.37 4.76
CA LYS A 37 -14.00 -6.79 5.78
C LYS A 37 -12.77 -5.90 5.71
N GLY A 38 -12.22 -5.56 6.87
CA GLY A 38 -11.05 -4.73 6.94
C GLY A 38 -10.77 -4.24 8.36
N SER A 39 -9.76 -3.38 8.45
CA SER A 39 -9.29 -2.84 9.72
C SER A 39 -9.63 -1.36 9.82
N PRO A 40 -10.44 -0.93 10.81
CA PRO A 40 -10.64 0.49 11.08
C PRO A 40 -9.32 1.16 11.46
N ILE A 41 -9.06 2.32 10.88
CA ILE A 41 -7.87 3.13 11.18
C ILE A 41 -8.33 4.35 11.99
N SER A 42 -7.79 4.49 13.19
CA SER A 42 -8.10 5.58 14.12
C SER A 42 -6.83 6.23 14.66
N LYS A 43 -7.02 7.30 15.42
CA LYS A 43 -5.96 7.96 16.20
C LYS A 43 -5.25 6.99 17.15
N ALA A 44 -6.00 6.08 17.77
CA ALA A 44 -5.46 5.09 18.68
C ALA A 44 -4.95 3.81 17.97
N ARG A 45 -5.57 3.45 16.84
CA ARG A 45 -5.30 2.20 16.13
C ARG A 45 -4.85 2.48 14.70
N SER A 46 -3.54 2.45 14.52
CA SER A 46 -2.91 2.45 13.20
C SER A 46 -2.79 1.02 12.69
N VAL A 47 -2.73 0.85 11.38
CA VAL A 47 -2.68 -0.46 10.72
C VAL A 47 -1.44 -0.54 9.85
N ALA A 48 -0.81 -1.70 9.80
CA ALA A 48 0.40 -1.94 9.01
C ALA A 48 0.33 -3.27 8.26
N VAL A 49 0.89 -3.32 7.06
CA VAL A 49 1.10 -4.54 6.27
C VAL A 49 2.59 -4.75 6.05
N GLN A 50 3.08 -5.94 6.39
CA GLN A 50 4.43 -6.38 6.06
C GLN A 50 4.39 -7.06 4.70
N PHE A 51 5.34 -6.73 3.82
CA PHE A 51 5.51 -7.41 2.55
C PHE A 51 6.98 -7.72 2.28
N PRO A 52 7.29 -8.86 1.65
CA PRO A 52 8.62 -9.13 1.11
C PRO A 52 8.82 -8.37 -0.21
N SER A 53 10.07 -8.00 -0.53
CA SER A 53 10.38 -7.38 -1.82
C SER A 53 10.22 -8.32 -3.01
N PHE A 54 10.30 -9.66 -2.83
CA PHE A 54 10.07 -10.61 -3.91
C PHE A 54 9.40 -11.88 -3.39
N PRO A 55 8.57 -12.53 -4.22
CA PRO A 55 8.23 -13.92 -3.97
C PRO A 55 9.52 -14.74 -3.93
N ALA A 56 9.62 -15.70 -3.00
CA ALA A 56 10.82 -16.51 -2.78
C ALA A 56 11.38 -17.17 -4.06
N SER A 57 10.54 -17.38 -5.08
CA SER A 57 10.91 -17.90 -6.40
C SER A 57 11.72 -16.92 -7.28
N GLN A 58 11.63 -15.61 -7.05
CA GLN A 58 12.30 -14.57 -7.84
C GLN A 58 13.56 -13.98 -7.17
N VAL A 59 13.75 -14.21 -5.87
CA VAL A 59 14.94 -13.78 -5.10
C VAL A 59 16.25 -14.23 -5.73
N ARG A 60 16.26 -15.34 -6.49
CA ARG A 60 17.47 -15.87 -7.17
C ARG A 60 17.80 -15.20 -8.50
N ARG A 61 16.91 -14.37 -9.08
CA ARG A 61 17.10 -13.79 -10.43
C ARG A 61 17.53 -12.32 -10.45
N SER A 62 17.33 -11.56 -9.37
CA SER A 62 17.68 -10.14 -9.33
C SER A 62 18.77 -9.88 -8.30
N THR A 63 19.97 -9.52 -8.75
CA THR A 63 21.06 -9.02 -7.89
C THR A 63 21.04 -7.49 -7.75
N ALA A 64 20.24 -6.79 -8.55
CA ALA A 64 20.00 -5.35 -8.43
C ALA A 64 18.79 -5.10 -7.51
N GLY A 65 18.92 -4.14 -6.60
CA GLY A 65 17.80 -3.63 -5.81
C GLY A 65 16.84 -2.83 -6.69
N TRP A 66 15.54 -2.97 -6.44
CA TRP A 66 14.49 -2.28 -7.20
C TRP A 66 14.08 -1.01 -6.45
N THR A 67 13.87 0.09 -7.14
CA THR A 67 13.46 1.35 -6.50
C THR A 67 11.94 1.36 -6.35
N LEU A 68 11.45 1.52 -5.12
CA LEU A 68 10.02 1.70 -4.85
C LEU A 68 9.52 2.97 -5.53
N GLU A 69 8.54 2.81 -6.42
CA GLU A 69 7.90 3.91 -7.14
C GLU A 69 6.68 4.43 -6.39
N TYR A 70 5.74 3.53 -6.08
CA TYR A 70 4.53 3.86 -5.33
C TYR A 70 3.86 2.62 -4.76
N VAL A 71 2.90 2.85 -3.86
CA VAL A 71 1.96 1.83 -3.40
C VAL A 71 0.53 2.26 -3.63
N ASN A 72 -0.33 1.28 -3.89
CA ASN A 72 -1.77 1.47 -3.89
C ASN A 72 -2.39 0.73 -2.70
N PHE A 73 -3.32 1.36 -2.00
CA PHE A 73 -4.13 0.72 -0.96
C PHE A 73 -5.57 1.21 -1.02
N THR A 74 -6.52 0.40 -0.60
CA THR A 74 -7.95 0.70 -0.76
C THR A 74 -8.66 0.83 0.58
N LEU A 75 -9.38 1.94 0.75
CA LEU A 75 -10.16 2.22 1.94
C LEU A 75 -11.66 2.26 1.63
N GLY A 76 -12.47 1.84 2.62
CA GLY A 76 -13.88 2.20 2.71
C GLY A 76 -14.04 3.50 3.51
N THR A 77 -14.81 4.43 2.95
CA THR A 77 -14.98 5.79 3.50
C THR A 77 -16.45 6.23 3.58
N LEU A 78 -17.42 5.31 3.50
CA LEU A 78 -18.84 5.66 3.48
C LEU A 78 -19.31 6.40 4.74
N ASP A 79 -18.84 5.98 5.91
CA ASP A 79 -19.41 6.40 7.19
C ASP A 79 -18.65 7.55 7.85
N ILE A 80 -17.69 8.15 7.16
CA ILE A 80 -16.81 9.17 7.73
C ILE A 80 -17.43 10.60 7.69
N PRO A 81 -16.99 11.52 8.56
CA PRO A 81 -17.30 12.95 8.49
C PRO A 81 -17.02 13.57 7.12
N LYS A 82 -17.95 14.38 6.64
CA LYS A 82 -17.86 15.08 5.33
C LYS A 82 -17.16 16.45 5.42
N ASP A 83 -16.78 16.87 6.62
CA ASP A 83 -16.19 18.19 6.88
C ASP A 83 -14.70 18.28 6.55
N GLY A 84 -14.11 17.21 5.99
CA GLY A 84 -12.68 17.16 5.62
C GLY A 84 -11.74 17.16 6.82
N SER A 85 -12.26 16.98 8.04
CA SER A 85 -11.46 16.95 9.27
C SER A 85 -10.57 15.71 9.38
N LEU A 86 -10.90 14.64 8.63
CA LEU A 86 -10.14 13.40 8.63
C LEU A 86 -9.00 13.38 7.63
N TRP A 87 -7.88 12.84 8.07
CA TRP A 87 -6.71 12.62 7.25
C TRP A 87 -6.09 11.25 7.49
N LEU A 88 -5.34 10.78 6.50
CA LEU A 88 -4.46 9.63 6.57
C LEU A 88 -3.01 10.07 6.57
N GLN A 89 -2.15 9.34 7.26
CA GLN A 89 -0.72 9.52 7.16
C GLN A 89 -0.08 8.17 6.88
N PRO A 90 0.23 7.88 5.61
CA PRO A 90 0.97 6.69 5.25
C PRO A 90 2.45 6.82 5.64
N LYS A 91 3.12 5.70 5.93
CA LYS A 91 4.56 5.68 6.20
C LYS A 91 5.20 4.38 5.69
N PHE A 92 6.45 4.48 5.28
CA PHE A 92 7.29 3.34 4.91
C PHE A 92 8.34 3.09 6.00
N PHE A 93 8.51 1.83 6.41
CA PHE A 93 9.55 1.44 7.35
C PHE A 93 10.43 0.33 6.78
N LEU A 94 11.74 0.56 6.88
CA LEU A 94 12.79 -0.36 6.50
C LEU A 94 13.16 -1.18 7.74
N LEU A 95 12.90 -2.50 7.71
CA LEU A 95 13.30 -3.50 8.73
C LEU A 95 12.66 -3.36 10.13
N GLY A 96 12.40 -4.50 10.78
CA GLY A 96 11.93 -4.59 12.18
C GLY A 96 10.41 -4.42 12.36
N LEU A 97 9.95 -4.21 13.61
CA LEU A 97 8.60 -3.69 13.87
C LEU A 97 8.45 -2.29 13.24
N PRO A 98 7.25 -1.74 13.02
CA PRO A 98 7.05 -0.39 12.49
C PRO A 98 7.43 0.74 13.49
N HIS A 99 8.57 0.59 14.15
CA HIS A 99 9.20 1.55 15.04
C HIS A 99 10.44 2.12 14.34
N CYS A 100 10.38 3.40 13.97
CA CYS A 100 11.57 4.23 13.82
C CYS A 100 11.28 5.64 14.32
N THR A 101 12.22 6.19 15.09
CA THR A 101 12.26 7.59 15.57
C THR A 101 12.59 8.60 14.47
N LYS A 102 12.89 8.12 13.25
CA LYS A 102 13.25 8.91 12.07
C LYS A 102 12.50 8.41 10.82
N SER A 103 11.17 8.44 10.82
CA SER A 103 10.45 8.35 9.54
C SER A 103 10.13 9.77 9.09
N ASP A 104 10.53 10.12 7.87
CA ASP A 104 9.96 11.27 7.17
C ASP A 104 8.49 10.94 6.90
N ALA A 105 7.63 11.34 7.84
CA ALA A 105 6.22 11.05 7.75
C ALA A 105 5.70 11.70 6.46
N LEU A 106 5.04 10.91 5.60
CA LEU A 106 4.44 11.46 4.40
C LEU A 106 3.43 12.54 4.77
N LYS A 107 3.22 13.45 3.82
CA LYS A 107 2.23 14.51 3.97
C LYS A 107 0.87 13.87 4.27
N ARG A 108 0.15 14.45 5.23
CA ARG A 108 -1.22 14.05 5.55
C ARG A 108 -2.07 14.15 4.29
N ILE A 109 -2.83 13.08 4.01
CA ILE A 109 -3.74 12.98 2.88
C ILE A 109 -5.15 13.21 3.42
N PRO A 110 -5.82 14.32 3.07
CA PRO A 110 -7.21 14.53 3.49
C PRO A 110 -8.11 13.45 2.87
N ILE A 111 -9.12 13.00 3.62
CA ILE A 111 -10.13 12.08 3.11
C ILE A 111 -11.36 12.88 2.69
N GLU A 112 -11.42 13.22 1.41
CA GLU A 112 -12.50 14.05 0.84
C GLU A 112 -13.55 13.20 0.11
N THR A 113 -13.15 12.02 -0.37
CA THR A 113 -14.02 11.12 -1.14
C THR A 113 -14.77 10.17 -0.21
N ILE A 114 -16.10 10.21 -0.27
CA ILE A 114 -17.01 9.29 0.43
C ILE A 114 -17.47 8.22 -0.54
N ALA A 115 -16.93 7.00 -0.42
CA ALA A 115 -17.31 5.89 -1.26
C ALA A 115 -17.14 4.55 -0.53
N LYS A 116 -17.79 3.51 -1.07
CA LYS A 116 -17.56 2.12 -0.63
C LYS A 116 -16.09 1.75 -0.74
N ARG A 117 -15.43 2.22 -1.80
CA ARG A 117 -14.00 2.02 -2.03
C ARG A 117 -13.36 3.25 -2.63
N VAL A 118 -12.22 3.61 -2.09
CA VAL A 118 -11.33 4.64 -2.60
C VAL A 118 -9.92 4.07 -2.57
N THR A 119 -9.30 3.97 -3.74
CA THR A 119 -7.89 3.58 -3.85
C THR A 119 -7.03 4.82 -3.77
N PHE A 120 -6.08 4.81 -2.85
CA PHE A 120 -5.07 5.85 -2.69
C PHE A 120 -3.76 5.36 -3.28
N GLN A 121 -3.11 6.23 -4.06
CA GLN A 121 -1.75 6.01 -4.55
C GLN A 121 -0.79 6.90 -3.77
N VAL A 122 0.28 6.30 -3.27
CA VAL A 122 1.25 6.98 -2.40
C VAL A 122 2.67 6.73 -2.87
N PHE A 123 3.40 7.82 -3.06
CA PHE A 123 4.80 7.82 -3.45
C PHE A 123 5.69 7.98 -2.21
N PRO A 124 6.85 7.32 -2.14
CA PRO A 124 7.78 7.55 -1.06
C PRO A 124 8.35 8.98 -1.13
N PRO A 125 8.70 9.61 0.01
CA PRO A 125 9.17 11.00 0.03
C PRO A 125 10.60 11.15 -0.53
N SER A 126 11.33 10.05 -0.59
CA SER A 126 12.68 9.92 -1.13
C SER A 126 12.83 8.53 -1.77
N PRO A 127 13.76 8.31 -2.71
CA PRO A 127 13.98 6.99 -3.30
C PRO A 127 14.25 5.93 -2.24
N ILE A 128 13.51 4.81 -2.29
CA ILE A 128 13.70 3.65 -1.42
C ILE A 128 14.12 2.48 -2.30
N VAL A 129 15.35 1.99 -2.13
CA VAL A 129 15.82 0.79 -2.84
C VAL A 129 15.45 -0.44 -2.02
N LEU A 130 14.67 -1.33 -2.62
CA LEU A 130 14.21 -2.58 -2.06
C LEU A 130 15.29 -3.66 -2.22
N ASP A 131 15.87 -4.07 -1.10
CA ASP A 131 16.68 -5.26 -0.96
C ASP A 131 15.80 -6.54 -1.05
N PRO A 132 16.17 -7.50 -1.92
CA PRO A 132 15.39 -8.72 -2.15
C PRO A 132 15.31 -9.69 -0.97
N THR A 133 16.18 -9.55 0.01
CA THR A 133 16.28 -10.39 1.21
C THR A 133 15.62 -9.78 2.44
N THR A 134 15.00 -8.62 2.28
CA THR A 134 14.42 -7.81 3.36
C THR A 134 12.88 -7.75 3.27
N THR A 135 12.24 -7.58 4.43
CA THR A 135 10.82 -7.25 4.56
C THR A 135 10.61 -5.79 4.90
N TYR A 136 9.48 -5.26 4.46
CA TYR A 136 9.11 -3.85 4.58
C TYR A 136 7.74 -3.73 5.23
N TRP A 137 7.53 -2.66 5.98
CA TRP A 137 6.20 -2.32 6.48
C TRP A 137 5.68 -1.06 5.80
N PHE A 138 4.44 -1.13 5.33
CA PHE A 138 3.65 0.04 4.98
C PHE A 138 2.59 0.25 6.07
N THR A 139 2.59 1.42 6.70
CA THR A 139 1.62 1.76 7.74
C THR A 139 0.70 2.88 7.30
N VAL A 140 -0.51 2.88 7.85
CA VAL A 140 -1.48 3.96 7.67
C VAL A 140 -1.98 4.38 9.06
N HIS A 141 -1.84 5.67 9.33
CA HIS A 141 -2.35 6.34 10.52
C HIS A 141 -3.56 7.22 10.14
N SER A 142 -4.43 7.52 11.11
CA SER A 142 -5.56 8.43 10.94
C SER A 142 -5.72 9.29 12.20
N ASN A 143 -6.38 10.44 12.12
CA ASN A 143 -6.83 11.20 13.29
C ASN A 143 -8.27 10.89 13.72
N GLY A 144 -8.93 9.90 13.12
CA GLY A 144 -10.30 9.56 13.47
C GLY A 144 -10.45 9.08 14.92
N GLU A 145 -11.42 9.60 15.65
CA GLU A 145 -11.68 9.25 17.05
C GLU A 145 -12.98 8.48 17.24
N THR A 146 -14.01 8.77 16.43
CA THR A 146 -15.33 8.17 16.57
C THR A 146 -15.40 6.82 15.85
N LYS A 147 -15.62 5.73 16.62
CA LYS A 147 -15.53 4.33 16.17
C LYS A 147 -16.30 4.01 14.88
N ASP A 148 -17.54 4.48 14.76
CA ASP A 148 -18.41 4.17 13.60
C ASP A 148 -18.23 5.16 12.43
N LYS A 149 -17.18 5.99 12.49
CA LYS A 149 -16.91 7.11 11.59
C LYS A 149 -15.46 7.07 11.10
N LEU A 150 -14.84 5.90 11.16
CA LEU A 150 -13.45 5.68 10.81
C LEU A 150 -13.30 5.20 9.37
N PRO A 151 -12.21 5.59 8.67
CA PRO A 151 -11.82 4.90 7.46
C PRO A 151 -11.47 3.44 7.77
N ILE A 152 -11.86 2.53 6.88
CA ILE A 152 -11.58 1.10 7.01
C ILE A 152 -10.59 0.72 5.91
N TRP A 153 -9.43 0.19 6.27
CA TRP A 153 -8.54 -0.41 5.28
C TRP A 153 -9.06 -1.79 4.91
N LEU A 154 -9.62 -1.89 3.71
CA LEU A 154 -10.31 -3.08 3.24
C LEU A 154 -9.31 -4.19 2.95
N ASP A 155 -9.65 -5.41 3.37
CA ASP A 155 -8.85 -6.60 3.12
C ASP A 155 -8.75 -6.90 1.62
N GLY A 156 -7.56 -7.29 1.17
CA GLY A 156 -7.38 -7.84 -0.16
C GLY A 156 -8.01 -9.23 -0.28
N THR A 157 -8.08 -9.74 -1.50
CA THR A 157 -8.68 -11.06 -1.78
C THR A 157 -7.69 -12.20 -1.81
N LYS A 158 -6.38 -11.91 -1.83
CA LYS A 158 -5.34 -12.94 -1.80
C LYS A 158 -5.22 -13.53 -0.40
N THR A 159 -5.39 -14.84 -0.31
CA THR A 159 -5.09 -15.60 0.91
C THR A 159 -3.62 -15.95 0.97
N PHE A 160 -3.04 -15.84 2.16
CA PHE A 160 -1.66 -16.21 2.43
C PHE A 160 -1.60 -17.46 3.29
N SER A 161 -0.94 -18.48 2.78
CA SER A 161 -0.83 -19.84 3.33
C SER A 161 0.63 -20.29 3.34
N ALA A 162 0.92 -21.45 3.91
CA ALA A 162 2.25 -22.04 3.84
C ALA A 162 2.73 -22.32 2.39
N GLU A 163 1.80 -22.39 1.43
CA GLU A 163 2.10 -22.64 0.02
C GLU A 163 2.70 -21.41 -0.67
N ASN A 164 2.10 -20.24 -0.47
CA ASN A 164 2.49 -19.00 -1.16
C ASN A 164 3.25 -18.00 -0.29
N ASP A 165 3.29 -18.21 1.02
CA ASP A 165 4.12 -17.50 1.99
C ASP A 165 4.68 -18.47 3.06
N PRO A 166 5.60 -19.38 2.67
CA PRO A 166 6.15 -20.41 3.55
C PRO A 166 6.96 -19.83 4.72
N ARG A 167 7.47 -18.60 4.58
CA ARG A 167 8.24 -17.91 5.62
C ARG A 167 7.38 -17.07 6.56
N LYS A 168 6.08 -16.95 6.28
CA LYS A 168 5.12 -16.14 7.05
C LYS A 168 5.57 -14.67 7.14
N GLU A 169 6.05 -14.14 6.03
CA GLU A 169 6.58 -12.77 5.94
C GLU A 169 5.50 -11.74 5.60
N VAL A 170 4.30 -12.17 5.17
CA VAL A 170 3.18 -11.27 4.90
C VAL A 170 2.32 -11.11 6.16
N LEU A 171 2.52 -10.02 6.91
CA LEU A 171 1.97 -9.86 8.25
C LEU A 171 1.09 -8.62 8.37
N VAL A 172 0.26 -8.57 9.40
CA VAL A 172 -0.49 -7.37 9.79
C VAL A 172 -0.07 -6.96 11.18
N ALA A 173 0.08 -5.66 11.43
CA ALA A 173 0.33 -5.15 12.77
C ALA A 173 -0.59 -3.97 13.08
N TYR A 174 -0.83 -3.75 14.38
CA TYR A 174 -1.71 -2.70 14.89
C TYR A 174 -1.06 -1.98 16.06
N THR A 175 -1.39 -0.71 16.24
CA THR A 175 -1.22 -0.04 17.54
C THR A 175 -2.49 -0.21 18.37
N GLU A 176 -2.35 -0.33 19.69
CA GLU A 176 -3.49 -0.36 20.62
C GLU A 176 -3.72 0.97 21.34
N SER A 177 -2.85 1.96 21.11
CA SER A 177 -2.96 3.34 21.62
C SER A 177 -2.24 4.33 20.69
N GLU A 178 -2.59 5.61 20.80
CA GLU A 178 -1.97 6.68 20.02
C GLU A 178 -0.47 6.74 20.30
N GLY A 179 0.35 6.58 19.26
CA GLY A 179 1.80 6.51 19.41
C GLY A 179 2.32 5.30 20.21
N GLY A 180 1.45 4.32 20.50
CA GLY A 180 1.78 3.13 21.24
C GLY A 180 2.63 2.14 20.45
N ASN A 181 3.02 1.06 21.12
CA ASN A 181 3.79 -0.02 20.50
C ASN A 181 2.97 -0.80 19.48
N TRP A 182 3.64 -1.29 18.45
CA TRP A 182 3.04 -2.18 17.46
C TRP A 182 2.95 -3.62 17.96
N GLY A 183 1.75 -4.18 17.91
CA GLY A 183 1.51 -5.61 18.06
C GLY A 183 1.35 -6.27 16.69
N VAL A 184 2.16 -7.29 16.41
CA VAL A 184 2.06 -8.09 15.18
C VAL A 184 1.04 -9.20 15.38
N ALA A 185 0.08 -9.29 14.45
CA ALA A 185 -0.92 -10.35 14.46
C ALA A 185 -0.26 -11.71 14.16
N VAL A 186 -0.69 -12.74 14.89
CA VAL A 186 -0.21 -14.11 14.67
C VAL A 186 -0.60 -14.56 13.25
N PRO A 187 0.35 -15.01 12.41
CA PRO A 187 0.06 -15.46 11.06
C PRO A 187 -0.66 -16.82 11.09
N VAL A 188 -1.98 -16.78 10.99
CA VAL A 188 -2.83 -17.96 10.81
C VAL A 188 -2.82 -18.43 9.35
N GLU A 189 -3.19 -19.69 9.13
CA GLU A 189 -3.30 -20.27 7.79
C GLU A 189 -4.45 -19.62 7.01
N ASN A 190 -4.27 -19.44 5.70
CA ASN A 190 -5.25 -18.81 4.79
C ASN A 190 -5.69 -17.41 5.24
N ARG A 191 -4.76 -16.63 5.82
CA ARG A 191 -5.04 -15.27 6.29
C ARG A 191 -5.22 -14.29 5.13
N LEU A 192 -6.03 -13.26 5.37
CA LEU A 192 -6.09 -12.07 4.54
C LEU A 192 -5.29 -10.95 5.19
N VAL A 193 -4.83 -10.00 4.39
CA VAL A 193 -4.22 -8.76 4.84
C VAL A 193 -4.92 -7.58 4.18
N PRO A 194 -4.85 -6.37 4.78
CA PRO A 194 -5.31 -5.15 4.14
C PRO A 194 -4.76 -4.98 2.71
N SER A 195 -5.61 -4.49 1.81
CA SER A 195 -5.30 -4.38 0.38
C SER A 195 -4.09 -3.49 0.12
N LEU A 196 -3.04 -4.06 -0.46
CA LEU A 196 -1.79 -3.36 -0.77
C LEU A 196 -1.19 -3.91 -2.07
N GLN A 197 -0.81 -2.98 -2.94
CA GLN A 197 -0.01 -3.24 -4.13
C GLN A 197 1.24 -2.38 -4.08
N VAL A 198 2.39 -2.95 -4.40
CA VAL A 198 3.69 -2.28 -4.36
C VAL A 198 4.33 -2.34 -5.73
N TYR A 199 4.69 -1.17 -6.26
CA TYR A 199 5.26 -1.01 -7.59
C TYR A 199 6.69 -0.50 -7.48
N ALA A 200 7.62 -1.10 -8.23
CA ALA A 200 9.04 -0.75 -8.21
C ALA A 200 9.67 -0.81 -9.60
N SER A 201 10.80 -0.12 -9.82
CA SER A 201 11.54 -0.09 -11.10
C SER A 201 13.07 -0.13 -10.99
#